data_AF-A0AB39QUH1-F1
#
_entry.id   AF-A0AB39QUH1-F1
#
_cell.length_a   1.000
_cell.length_b   1.000
_cell.length_c   1.000
_cell.angle_alpha   90.00
_cell.angle_beta   90.00
_cell.angle_gamma   90.00
#
_symmetry.space_group_name_H-M   'P 1'
#
loop_
_entity.id
_entity.type
_entity.pdbx_description
1 polymer ?
#
loop_
_entity_poly.entity_id
_entity_poly.type
_entity_poly.pdbx_seq_one_letter_code
_entity_poly.pdbx_strand_id
1 'polypeptide(L)'
;MDDDNRLAEELRLTVGQLVRAVRTADTMPATESAVLGCLDRDGPATTADVAQQRGVSHQAVAKAVKGLVAQDLVRTEAHPVDGRKLLLHLTPAGSERLAEERRRRAATLGGAIGDSLSAEERATLAAALPLLARLTARLRNR
;
A
#
# COMPACT_ATOMS: atom_id res chain seq x y z
N MET A 1 4.48 32.60 0.16
CA MET A 1 4.21 31.15 0.06
C MET A 1 2.93 30.93 0.82
N ASP A 2 1.86 30.55 0.14
CA ASP A 2 0.50 30.49 0.69
C ASP A 2 0.43 29.57 1.92
N ASP A 3 -0.41 29.89 2.92
CA ASP A 3 -0.52 29.11 4.17
C ASP A 3 -0.96 27.67 3.87
N ASP A 4 -1.81 27.51 2.86
CA ASP A 4 -2.24 26.22 2.32
C ASP A 4 -1.07 25.38 1.78
N ASN A 5 -0.09 26.00 1.11
CA ASN A 5 1.07 25.28 0.58
C ASN A 5 2.00 24.80 1.70
N ARG A 6 2.13 25.60 2.77
CA ARG A 6 2.91 25.20 3.95
C ARG A 6 2.25 24.03 4.67
N LEU A 7 0.94 24.12 4.90
CA LEU A 7 0.15 23.03 5.48
C LEU A 7 0.20 21.76 4.62
N ALA A 8 0.10 21.89 3.30
CA ALA A 8 0.18 20.76 2.38
C ALA A 8 1.53 20.04 2.47
N GLU A 9 2.64 20.77 2.54
CA GLU A 9 3.97 20.18 2.65
C GLU A 9 4.19 19.50 4.01
N GLU A 10 3.78 20.15 5.11
CA GLU A 10 3.87 19.58 6.46
C GLU A 10 3.01 18.31 6.58
N LEU A 11 1.78 18.35 6.07
CA LEU A 11 0.90 17.19 6.06
C LEU A 11 1.52 16.02 5.27
N ARG A 12 2.02 16.29 4.06
CA ARG A 12 2.64 15.28 3.19
C ARG A 12 3.84 14.61 3.86
N LEU A 13 4.71 15.41 4.50
CA LEU A 13 5.89 14.91 5.19
C LEU A 13 5.52 14.07 6.41
N THR A 14 4.66 14.58 7.27
CA THR A 14 4.24 13.92 8.53
C THR A 14 3.50 12.62 8.25
N VAL A 15 2.52 12.61 7.34
CA VAL A 15 1.80 11.39 6.95
C VAL A 15 2.76 10.39 6.30
N GLY A 16 3.68 10.86 5.45
CA GLY A 16 4.68 10.00 4.81
C GLY A 16 5.63 9.33 5.82
N GLN A 17 6.08 10.06 6.84
CA GLN A 17 6.90 9.53 7.93
C GLN A 17 6.12 8.50 8.76
N LEU A 18 4.87 8.82 9.15
CA LEU A 18 4.01 7.91 9.88
C LEU A 18 3.77 6.60 9.11
N VAL A 19 3.44 6.69 7.82
CA VAL A 19 3.23 5.50 6.97
C VAL A 19 4.50 4.65 6.88
N ARG A 20 5.69 5.25 6.79
CA ARG A 20 6.96 4.50 6.80
C ARG A 20 7.23 3.86 8.15
N ALA A 21 6.96 4.56 9.25
CA ALA A 21 7.13 4.03 10.61
C ALA A 21 6.20 2.83 10.85
N VAL A 22 4.93 2.91 10.43
CA VAL A 22 3.97 1.80 10.57
C VAL A 22 4.36 0.58 9.72
N ARG A 23 4.98 0.79 8.55
CA ARG A 23 5.47 -0.29 7.68
C ARG A 23 6.62 -1.10 8.28
N THR A 24 7.29 -0.63 9.33
CA THR A 24 8.31 -1.45 10.01
C THR A 24 7.72 -2.65 10.76
N ALA A 25 6.41 -2.64 11.01
CA ALA A 25 5.66 -3.77 11.55
C ALA A 25 5.41 -4.89 10.53
N ASP A 26 5.66 -4.61 9.24
CA ASP A 26 5.50 -5.60 8.19
C ASP A 26 6.50 -6.73 8.37
N THR A 27 6.03 -7.94 8.11
CA THR A 27 6.88 -9.14 8.07
C THR A 27 7.21 -9.54 6.63
N MET A 28 6.59 -8.88 5.66
CA MET A 28 6.80 -9.08 4.23
C MET A 28 7.76 -8.01 3.67
N PRO A 29 8.61 -8.36 2.68
CA PRO A 29 9.38 -7.36 1.93
C PRO A 29 8.48 -6.27 1.31
N ALA A 30 8.92 -5.02 1.38
CA ALA A 30 8.12 -3.87 0.93
C ALA A 30 7.68 -3.97 -0.54
N THR A 31 8.55 -4.48 -1.43
CA THR A 31 8.22 -4.68 -2.85
C THR A 31 7.19 -5.78 -3.05
N GLU A 32 7.22 -6.86 -2.26
CA GLU A 32 6.21 -7.92 -2.32
C GLU A 32 4.86 -7.41 -1.83
N SER A 33 4.82 -6.71 -0.69
CA SER A 33 3.59 -6.08 -0.18
C SER A 33 3.03 -5.04 -1.16
N ALA A 34 3.92 -4.35 -1.88
CA ALA A 34 3.53 -3.42 -2.92
C ALA A 34 2.88 -4.10 -4.13
N VAL A 35 3.39 -5.24 -4.57
CA VAL A 35 2.78 -6.04 -5.65
C VAL A 35 1.41 -6.55 -5.22
N LEU A 36 1.31 -7.22 -4.06
CA LEU A 36 0.02 -7.74 -3.58
C LEU A 36 -1.02 -6.63 -3.39
N GLY A 37 -0.62 -5.50 -2.81
CA GLY A 37 -1.51 -4.35 -2.62
C GLY A 37 -1.87 -3.60 -3.90
N CYS A 38 -1.17 -3.86 -5.01
CA CYS A 38 -1.52 -3.40 -6.34
C CYS A 38 -2.63 -4.30 -6.91
N LEU A 39 -2.38 -5.62 -6.90
CA LEU A 39 -3.31 -6.61 -7.42
C LEU A 39 -4.65 -6.64 -6.66
N ASP A 40 -4.62 -6.42 -5.33
CA ASP A 40 -5.82 -6.32 -4.50
C ASP A 40 -6.69 -5.10 -4.83
N ARG A 41 -6.07 -3.99 -5.24
CA ARG A 41 -6.76 -2.71 -5.45
C ARG A 41 -7.22 -2.52 -6.89
N ASP A 42 -6.33 -2.83 -7.82
CA ASP A 42 -6.46 -2.49 -9.23
C ASP A 42 -6.76 -3.72 -10.10
N GLY A 43 -6.76 -4.91 -9.49
CA GLY A 43 -7.04 -6.19 -10.15
C GLY A 43 -5.81 -6.79 -10.82
N PRO A 44 -6.01 -7.84 -11.65
CA PRO A 44 -4.92 -8.51 -12.35
C PRO A 44 -4.13 -7.55 -13.25
N ALA A 45 -2.80 -7.62 -13.18
CA ALA A 45 -1.90 -6.69 -13.86
C ALA A 45 -0.63 -7.40 -14.33
N THR A 46 0.08 -6.87 -15.32
CA THR A 46 1.39 -7.40 -15.71
C THR A 46 2.49 -6.86 -14.81
N THR A 47 3.66 -7.52 -14.79
CA THR A 47 4.86 -7.01 -14.09
C THR A 47 5.22 -5.57 -14.52
N ALA A 48 5.01 -5.24 -15.79
CA ALA A 48 5.27 -3.91 -16.34
C ALA A 48 4.27 -2.87 -15.79
N ASP A 49 2.99 -3.22 -15.73
CA ASP A 49 1.96 -2.33 -15.18
C ASP A 49 2.25 -2.04 -13.70
N VAL A 50 2.59 -3.07 -12.92
CA VAL A 50 2.93 -2.91 -11.50
C VAL A 50 4.19 -2.05 -11.33
N ALA A 51 5.21 -2.24 -12.17
CA ALA A 51 6.42 -1.42 -12.13
C ALA A 51 6.12 0.07 -12.39
N GLN A 52 5.29 0.34 -13.41
CA GLN A 52 4.86 1.70 -13.75
C GLN A 52 4.02 2.34 -12.63
N GLN A 53 3.03 1.62 -12.12
CA GLN A 53 2.12 2.12 -11.07
C GLN A 53 2.85 2.41 -9.75
N ARG A 54 3.92 1.67 -9.46
CA ARG A 54 4.66 1.78 -8.19
C ARG A 54 5.94 2.60 -8.31
N GLY A 55 6.30 3.04 -9.51
CA GLY A 55 7.53 3.82 -9.75
C GLY A 55 8.81 3.08 -9.38
N VAL A 56 8.82 1.75 -9.57
CA VAL A 56 9.97 0.88 -9.26
C VAL A 56 10.48 0.19 -10.52
N SER A 57 11.74 -0.25 -10.50
CA SER A 57 12.32 -0.91 -11.67
C SER A 57 11.62 -2.24 -11.96
N HIS A 58 11.48 -2.57 -13.24
CA HIS A 58 10.92 -3.84 -13.68
C HIS A 58 11.65 -5.05 -13.06
N GLN A 59 12.98 -4.97 -12.92
CA GLN A 59 13.78 -6.02 -12.29
C GLN A 59 13.41 -6.25 -10.82
N ALA A 60 13.14 -5.18 -10.06
CA ALA A 60 12.72 -5.30 -8.67
C ALA A 60 11.35 -5.98 -8.55
N VAL A 61 10.39 -5.60 -9.41
CA VAL A 61 9.06 -6.23 -9.44
C VAL A 61 9.19 -7.69 -9.86
N ALA A 62 9.94 -8.00 -10.91
CA ALA A 62 10.11 -9.38 -11.38
C ALA A 62 10.71 -10.29 -10.29
N LYS A 63 11.68 -9.80 -9.51
CA LYS A 63 12.23 -10.52 -8.36
C LYS A 63 11.16 -10.78 -7.29
N ALA A 64 10.38 -9.77 -6.93
CA ALA A 64 9.30 -9.89 -5.95
C ALA A 64 8.22 -10.87 -6.43
N VAL A 65 7.80 -10.78 -7.69
CA VAL A 65 6.81 -11.69 -8.31
C VAL A 65 7.29 -13.13 -8.24
N LYS A 66 8.56 -13.41 -8.56
CA LYS A 66 9.12 -14.77 -8.44
C LYS A 66 9.01 -15.30 -7.01
N GLY A 67 9.30 -14.47 -6.01
CA GLY A 67 9.16 -14.83 -4.59
C GLY A 67 7.70 -15.09 -4.20
N LEU A 68 6.78 -14.26 -4.66
CA LEU A 68 5.35 -14.38 -4.40
C LEU A 68 4.73 -15.63 -5.05
N VAL A 69 5.14 -15.97 -6.27
CA VAL A 69 4.72 -17.20 -6.95
C VAL A 69 5.24 -18.44 -6.23
N ALA A 70 6.50 -18.43 -5.77
CA ALA A 70 7.05 -19.53 -4.99
C ALA A 70 6.34 -19.73 -3.64
N GLN A 71 5.71 -18.69 -3.10
CA GLN A 71 4.91 -18.73 -1.87
C GLN A 71 3.41 -18.98 -2.10
N ASP A 72 2.98 -19.22 -3.36
CA ASP A 72 1.56 -19.36 -3.75
C ASP A 72 0.68 -18.14 -3.40
N LEU A 73 1.29 -16.95 -3.30
CA LEU A 73 0.57 -15.69 -3.01
C LEU A 73 0.10 -14.98 -4.29
N VAL A 74 0.75 -15.30 -5.41
CA VAL A 74 0.41 -14.81 -6.75
C VAL A 74 0.46 -15.99 -7.71
N ARG A 75 -0.50 -16.09 -8.62
CA ARG A 75 -0.44 -17.00 -9.77
C ARG A 75 -0.25 -16.20 -11.06
N THR A 76 0.35 -16.83 -12.05
CA THR A 76 0.52 -16.24 -13.38
C THR A 76 -0.38 -16.92 -14.40
N GLU A 77 -0.86 -16.17 -15.37
CA GLU A 77 -1.68 -16.64 -16.47
C GLU A 77 -1.22 -15.99 -17.78
N ALA A 78 -1.37 -16.67 -18.92
CA ALA A 78 -1.06 -16.06 -20.21
C ALA A 78 -2.04 -14.91 -20.49
N HIS A 79 -1.52 -13.76 -20.94
CA HIS A 79 -2.38 -12.62 -21.23
C HIS A 79 -3.29 -12.93 -22.44
N PRO A 80 -4.62 -12.70 -22.33
CA PRO A 80 -5.60 -13.18 -23.32
C PRO A 80 -5.44 -12.60 -24.72
N VAL A 81 -4.82 -11.41 -24.83
CA VAL A 81 -4.59 -10.71 -26.10
C VAL A 81 -3.14 -10.79 -26.59
N ASP A 82 -2.17 -11.04 -25.69
CA ASP A 82 -0.74 -11.06 -26.03
C ASP A 82 -0.06 -12.14 -25.18
N GLY A 83 -0.11 -13.40 -25.63
CA GLY A 83 0.38 -14.55 -24.86
C GLY A 83 1.87 -14.52 -24.50
N ARG A 84 2.63 -13.53 -24.99
CA ARG A 84 4.01 -13.26 -24.55
C ARG A 84 4.08 -12.56 -23.19
N LYS A 85 2.98 -11.94 -22.76
CA LYS A 85 2.84 -11.30 -21.45
C LYS A 85 2.18 -12.25 -20.46
N LEU A 86 2.59 -12.15 -19.20
CA LEU A 86 1.95 -12.85 -18.10
C LEU A 86 1.13 -11.86 -17.27
N LEU A 87 -0.12 -12.23 -17.02
CA LEU A 87 -1.00 -11.54 -16.10
C LEU A 87 -0.82 -12.14 -14.71
N LEU A 88 -0.63 -11.28 -13.72
CA LEU A 88 -0.47 -11.66 -12.33
C LEU A 88 -1.84 -11.60 -11.65
N HIS A 89 -2.20 -12.65 -10.93
CA HIS A 89 -3.43 -12.71 -10.16
C HIS A 89 -3.11 -12.96 -8.69
N LEU A 90 -3.78 -12.21 -7.82
CA LEU A 90 -3.76 -12.46 -6.39
C LEU A 90 -4.47 -13.79 -6.10
N THR A 91 -3.84 -14.65 -5.30
CA THR A 91 -4.49 -15.89 -4.81
C THR A 91 -5.27 -15.61 -3.52
N PRO A 92 -6.16 -16.52 -3.08
CA PRO A 92 -6.78 -16.40 -1.75
C PRO A 92 -5.74 -16.31 -0.63
N ALA A 93 -4.68 -17.11 -0.68
CA ALA A 93 -3.57 -17.05 0.26
C ALA A 93 -2.85 -15.69 0.23
N GLY A 94 -2.67 -15.11 -0.97
CA GLY A 94 -2.14 -13.75 -1.15
C GLY A 94 -3.01 -12.69 -0.48
N SER A 95 -4.34 -12.76 -0.64
CA SER A 95 -5.29 -11.86 0.00
C SER A 95 -5.25 -11.97 1.53
N GLU A 96 -5.22 -13.20 2.07
CA GLU A 96 -5.10 -13.45 3.51
C GLU A 96 -3.78 -12.94 4.07
N ARG A 97 -2.68 -13.17 3.35
CA ARG A 97 -1.35 -12.68 3.71
C ARG A 97 -1.31 -11.16 3.76
N LEU A 98 -1.96 -10.48 2.82
CA LEU A 98 -2.07 -9.02 2.81
C LEU A 98 -2.96 -8.50 3.95
N ALA A 99 -4.05 -9.20 4.27
CA ALA A 99 -4.90 -8.89 5.41
C ALA A 99 -4.15 -9.02 6.74
N GLU A 100 -3.26 -10.00 6.86
CA GLU A 100 -2.40 -10.16 8.04
C GLU A 100 -1.43 -8.99 8.22
N GLU A 101 -0.79 -8.50 7.15
CA GLU A 101 0.04 -7.29 7.24
C GLU A 101 -0.79 -6.07 7.65
N ARG A 102 -2.03 -5.94 7.14
CA ARG A 102 -2.95 -4.85 7.55
C ARG A 102 -3.27 -4.92 9.04
N ARG A 103 -3.53 -6.12 9.57
CA ARG A 103 -3.79 -6.33 11.01
C ARG A 103 -2.58 -5.95 11.86
N ARG A 104 -1.36 -6.33 11.44
CA ARG A 104 -0.11 -5.97 12.14
C ARG A 104 0.08 -4.45 12.20
N ARG A 105 -0.05 -3.78 11.06
CA ARG A 105 0.02 -2.31 10.97
C ARG A 105 -1.00 -1.64 11.88
N ALA A 106 -2.25 -2.13 11.87
CA ALA A 106 -3.33 -1.60 12.70
C ALA A 106 -3.05 -1.81 14.20
N ALA A 107 -2.54 -2.97 14.60
CA ALA A 107 -2.18 -3.25 15.98
C ALA A 107 -1.02 -2.37 16.46
N THR A 108 0.04 -2.23 15.67
CA THR A 108 1.19 -1.37 16.00
C THR A 108 0.79 0.09 16.13
N LEU A 109 0.04 0.63 15.16
CA LEU A 109 -0.43 2.02 15.21
C LEU A 109 -1.44 2.22 16.35
N GLY A 110 -2.31 1.24 16.58
CA GLY A 110 -3.28 1.24 17.68
C GLY A 110 -2.60 1.30 19.04
N GLY A 111 -1.51 0.55 19.24
CA GLY A 111 -0.67 0.64 20.44
C GLY A 111 -0.05 2.02 20.63
N ALA A 112 0.59 2.57 19.59
CA ALA A 112 1.18 3.91 19.66
C ALA A 112 0.14 5.01 19.99
N ILE A 113 -1.04 4.95 19.37
CA ILE A 113 -2.18 5.83 19.71
C ILE A 113 -2.61 5.62 21.16
N GLY A 114 -2.68 4.36 21.59
CA GLY A 114 -2.97 3.88 22.94
C GLY A 114 -2.07 4.50 24.01
N ASP A 115 -0.78 4.53 23.73
CA ASP A 115 0.25 4.85 24.72
C ASP A 115 0.62 6.34 24.71
N SER A 116 0.39 7.04 23.60
CA SER A 116 0.90 8.42 23.39
C SER A 116 -0.17 9.50 23.34
N LEU A 117 -1.45 9.17 23.10
CA LEU A 117 -2.51 10.16 22.91
C LEU A 117 -3.59 10.09 23.98
N SER A 118 -4.01 11.26 24.46
CA SER A 118 -5.19 11.46 25.30
C SER A 118 -6.50 11.15 24.55
N ALA A 119 -7.61 11.10 25.28
CA ALA A 119 -8.93 10.88 24.67
C ALA A 119 -9.33 12.01 23.70
N GLU A 120 -8.97 13.26 24.01
CA GLU A 120 -9.27 14.43 23.16
C GLU A 120 -8.44 14.43 21.88
N GLU A 121 -7.16 14.09 21.96
CA GLU A 121 -6.29 13.97 20.79
C GLU A 121 -6.75 12.83 19.87
N ARG A 122 -7.24 11.71 20.43
CA ARG A 122 -7.85 10.62 19.65
C ARG A 122 -9.11 11.07 18.92
N ALA A 123 -9.96 11.87 19.58
CA ALA A 123 -11.15 12.45 18.96
C ALA A 123 -10.77 13.40 17.82
N THR A 124 -9.73 14.22 18.01
CA THR A 124 -9.17 15.10 16.97
C THR A 124 -8.65 14.30 15.78
N LEU A 125 -7.87 13.25 16.03
CA LEU A 125 -7.36 12.36 14.97
C LEU A 125 -8.51 11.72 14.19
N ALA A 126 -9.55 11.23 14.88
CA ALA A 126 -10.72 10.65 14.24
C ALA A 126 -11.48 11.68 13.37
N ALA A 127 -11.62 12.91 13.85
CA ALA A 127 -12.25 14.00 13.10
C ALA A 127 -11.45 14.44 11.86
N ALA A 128 -10.13 14.23 11.86
CA ALA A 128 -9.27 14.53 10.71
C ALA A 128 -9.36 13.48 9.58
N LEU A 129 -9.66 12.21 9.89
CA LEU A 129 -9.66 11.13 8.88
C LEU A 129 -10.58 11.40 7.67
N PRO A 130 -11.83 11.90 7.83
CA PRO A 130 -12.69 12.24 6.69
C PRO A 130 -12.12 13.35 5.80
N LEU A 131 -11.33 14.28 6.36
CA LEU A 131 -10.69 15.35 5.60
C LEU A 131 -9.59 14.79 4.70
N LEU A 132 -8.73 13.92 5.25
CA LEU A 132 -7.68 13.23 4.50
C LEU A 132 -8.27 12.36 3.38
N ALA A 133 -9.38 11.68 3.65
CA ALA A 133 -10.09 10.88 2.65
C ALA A 133 -10.62 11.74 1.49
N ARG A 134 -11.22 12.90 1.77
CA ARG A 134 -11.70 13.85 0.75
C ARG A 134 -10.56 14.37 -0.13
N LEU A 135 -9.43 14.75 0.48
CA LEU A 135 -8.23 15.18 -0.26
C LEU A 135 -7.69 14.06 -1.15
N THR A 136 -7.61 12.84 -0.63
CA THR A 136 -7.14 11.67 -1.38
C THR A 136 -8.03 11.37 -2.59
N ALA A 137 -9.35 11.39 -2.42
CA ALA A 137 -10.29 11.19 -3.52
C ALA A 137 -10.14 12.28 -4.60
N ARG A 138 -9.97 13.55 -4.20
CA ARG A 138 -9.75 14.66 -5.13
C ARG A 138 -8.47 14.51 -5.95
N LEU A 139 -7.41 13.98 -5.36
CA LEU A 139 -6.11 13.76 -6.01
C LEU A 139 -6.12 12.56 -6.96
N ARG A 140 -6.88 11.50 -6.66
CA ARG A 140 -6.99 10.30 -7.51
C ARG A 140 -7.90 10.50 -8.73
N ASN A 141 -8.83 11.45 -8.67
CA ASN A 141 -9.76 11.79 -9.76
C ASN A 141 -9.22 12.88 -10.69
N ARG A 142 -7.89 12.97 -10.84
CA ARG A 142 -7.17 13.84 -11.79
C ARG A 142 -6.42 12.96 -12.77
#